data_AF-A0A212J869-F1
#
_entry.id   AF-A0A212J869-F1
#
_cell.length_a   1.000
_cell.length_b   1.000
_cell.length_c   1.000
_cell.angle_alpha   90.00
_cell.angle_beta   90.00
_cell.angle_gamma   90.00
#
_symmetry.space_group_name_H-M   'P 1'
#
loop_
_entity.id
_entity.type
_entity.pdbx_description
1 polymer ?
#
loop_
_entity_poly.entity_id
_entity_poly.type
_entity_poly.pdbx_seq_one_letter_code
_entity_poly.pdbx_strand_id
1 'polypeptide(L)'
;MLQQRRKDFLMRLLEEFMKKLQQLTDNREKLSNSEQKDILNECFTFFSTNFHTSIADDSDILIEKINDRDLLEQYPKLLMMRYDLSEEKSKTDLHRALAVIEYLQNTDVTYSWDRVVLREDILHRLDNND
;
A
#
# COMPACT_ATOMS: atom_id res chain seq x y z
N MET A 1 -12.11 -13.99 27.43
CA MET A 1 -11.21 -12.85 27.80
C MET A 1 -9.97 -12.75 26.91
N LEU A 2 -9.23 -13.84 26.63
CA LEU A 2 -8.02 -13.78 25.78
C LEU A 2 -8.32 -13.42 24.30
N GLN A 3 -9.42 -13.94 23.75
CA GLN A 3 -9.88 -13.63 22.39
C GLN A 3 -10.28 -12.15 22.23
N GLN A 4 -10.96 -11.57 23.22
CA GLN A 4 -11.31 -10.15 23.22
C GLN A 4 -10.07 -9.25 23.23
N ARG A 5 -9.07 -9.55 24.08
CA ARG A 5 -7.82 -8.77 24.12
C ARG A 5 -7.04 -8.84 22.81
N ARG A 6 -7.02 -10.00 22.14
CA ARG A 6 -6.41 -10.14 20.81
C ARG A 6 -7.14 -9.29 19.76
N LYS A 7 -8.47 -9.29 19.79
CA LYS A 7 -9.29 -8.46 18.91
C LYS A 7 -9.05 -6.97 19.14
N ASP A 8 -9.02 -6.53 20.40
CA ASP A 8 -8.78 -5.13 20.77
C ASP A 8 -7.37 -4.68 20.36
N PHE A 9 -6.37 -5.56 20.48
CA PHE A 9 -5.01 -5.28 20.04
C PHE A 9 -4.92 -5.12 18.51
N LEU A 10 -5.56 -6.02 17.75
CA LEU A 10 -5.62 -5.92 16.29
C LEU A 10 -6.34 -4.64 15.84
N MET A 11 -7.43 -4.25 16.50
CA MET A 11 -8.11 -2.99 16.18
C MET A 11 -7.22 -1.78 16.41
N ARG A 12 -6.45 -1.73 17.51
CA ARG A 12 -5.52 -0.62 17.74
C ARG A 12 -4.43 -0.56 16.68
N LEU A 13 -3.87 -1.70 16.28
CA LEU A 13 -2.87 -1.75 15.21
C LEU A 13 -3.44 -1.23 13.89
N LEU A 14 -4.69 -1.59 13.57
CA LEU A 14 -5.38 -1.09 12.39
C LEU A 14 -5.68 0.41 12.47
N GLU A 15 -6.12 0.91 13.63
CA GLU A 15 -6.36 2.34 13.86
C GLU A 15 -5.07 3.15 13.69
N GLU A 16 -3.95 2.68 14.26
CA GLU A 16 -2.64 3.31 14.11
C GLU A 16 -2.18 3.30 12.65
N PHE A 17 -2.37 2.19 11.94
CA PHE A 17 -2.06 2.09 10.51
C PHE A 17 -2.89 3.09 9.69
N MET A 18 -4.21 3.13 9.90
CA MET A 18 -5.10 4.03 9.17
C MET A 18 -4.78 5.50 9.45
N LYS A 19 -4.42 5.85 10.69
CA LYS A 19 -3.97 7.20 11.04
C LYS A 19 -2.71 7.61 10.28
N LYS A 20 -1.73 6.71 10.16
CA LYS A 20 -0.49 6.95 9.41
C LYS A 20 -0.76 7.07 7.91
N LEU A 21 -1.61 6.20 7.38
CA LEU A 21 -2.04 6.27 5.99
C LEU A 21 -2.72 7.62 5.70
N GLN A 22 -3.60 8.06 6.59
CA GLN A 22 -4.27 9.37 6.47
C GLN A 22 -3.29 10.54 6.55
N GLN A 23 -2.25 10.45 7.39
CA GLN A 23 -1.19 11.46 7.43
C GLN A 23 -0.45 11.56 6.09
N LEU A 24 -0.19 10.43 5.42
CA LEU A 24 0.45 10.38 4.11
C LEU A 24 -0.45 10.87 2.97
N THR A 25 -1.78 10.71 3.07
CA THR A 25 -2.72 11.15 2.03
C THR A 25 -3.14 12.62 2.21
N ASP A 26 -3.56 12.99 3.42
CA ASP A 26 -4.29 14.26 3.64
C ASP A 26 -3.35 15.39 4.09
N ASN A 27 -2.24 15.06 4.75
CA ASN A 27 -1.29 16.03 5.29
C ASN A 27 0.06 16.02 4.56
N ARG A 28 0.13 15.37 3.39
CA ARG A 28 1.36 15.20 2.62
C ARG A 28 2.12 16.51 2.40
N GLU A 29 1.41 17.57 2.01
CA GLU A 29 1.99 18.89 1.72
C GLU A 29 2.61 19.58 2.94
N LYS A 30 2.23 19.16 4.15
CA LYS A 30 2.74 19.71 5.42
C LYS A 30 3.93 18.91 5.96
N LEU A 31 4.25 17.78 5.36
CA LEU A 31 5.31 16.87 5.78
C LEU A 31 6.54 17.04 4.90
N SER A 32 7.72 17.10 5.51
CA SER A 32 8.98 17.02 4.77
C SER A 32 9.12 15.67 4.08
N ASN A 33 9.96 15.60 3.04
CA ASN A 33 10.24 14.33 2.36
C ASN A 33 10.80 13.26 3.31
N SER A 34 11.53 13.65 4.37
CA SER A 34 12.03 12.71 5.38
C SER A 34 10.88 12.13 6.20
N GLU A 35 9.99 12.98 6.71
CA GLU A 35 8.83 12.52 7.51
C GLU A 35 7.90 11.64 6.68
N GLN A 36 7.68 11.96 5.40
CA GLN A 36 6.90 11.12 4.50
C GLN A 36 7.55 9.73 4.33
N LYS A 37 8.89 9.67 4.18
CA LYS A 37 9.62 8.40 4.10
C LYS A 37 9.51 7.60 5.40
N ASP A 38 9.61 8.25 6.56
CA ASP A 38 9.51 7.59 7.85
C ASP A 38 8.12 6.97 8.06
N ILE A 39 7.05 7.74 7.84
CA ILE A 39 5.67 7.22 7.96
C ILE A 39 5.43 6.10 6.94
N LEU A 40 5.94 6.23 5.72
CA LEU A 40 5.83 5.19 4.70
C LEU A 40 6.54 3.89 5.12
N ASN A 41 7.72 4.00 5.69
CA ASN A 41 8.46 2.85 6.23
C ASN A 41 7.69 2.19 7.38
N GLU A 42 7.03 2.97 8.24
CA GLU A 42 6.17 2.43 9.28
C GLU A 42 4.95 1.68 8.71
N CYS A 43 4.34 2.19 7.64
CA CYS A 43 3.28 1.48 6.92
C CYS A 43 3.77 0.15 6.34
N PHE A 44 4.94 0.11 5.70
CA PHE A 44 5.51 -1.16 5.23
C PHE A 44 5.90 -2.09 6.38
N THR A 45 6.37 -1.55 7.50
CA THR A 45 6.69 -2.32 8.71
C THR A 45 5.45 -2.99 9.30
N PHE A 46 4.28 -2.33 9.22
CA PHE A 46 3.01 -2.95 9.58
C PHE A 46 2.75 -4.19 8.71
N PHE A 47 2.92 -4.09 7.39
CA PHE A 47 2.73 -5.24 6.49
C PHE A 47 3.77 -6.34 6.69
N SER A 48 5.04 -5.99 6.91
CA SER A 48 6.09 -6.99 7.13
C SER A 48 5.89 -7.72 8.46
N THR A 49 5.44 -7.03 9.50
CA THR A 49 5.26 -7.62 10.84
C THR A 49 4.01 -8.49 10.93
N ASN A 50 2.91 -8.06 10.32
CA ASN A 50 1.61 -8.73 10.48
C ASN A 50 1.33 -9.75 9.37
N PHE A 51 1.87 -9.54 8.17
CA PHE A 51 1.64 -10.39 6.99
C PHE A 51 2.92 -11.01 6.45
N HIS A 52 4.07 -10.79 7.10
CA HIS A 52 5.37 -11.34 6.68
C HIS A 52 5.77 -10.96 5.25
N THR A 53 5.35 -9.77 4.81
CA THR A 53 5.73 -9.24 3.50
C THR A 53 7.21 -8.82 3.47
N SER A 54 7.81 -8.93 2.30
CA SER A 54 9.20 -8.59 2.01
C SER A 54 9.29 -7.74 0.75
N ILE A 55 10.36 -6.94 0.65
CA ILE A 55 10.66 -6.16 -0.57
C ILE A 55 10.93 -7.10 -1.76
N ALA A 56 11.32 -8.36 -1.52
CA ALA A 56 11.53 -9.36 -2.56
C ALA A 56 10.24 -10.09 -3.00
N ASP A 57 9.12 -9.91 -2.30
CA ASP A 57 7.88 -10.57 -2.67
C ASP A 57 7.34 -10.00 -4.00
N ASP A 58 6.92 -10.90 -4.88
CA ASP A 58 6.17 -10.58 -6.09
C ASP A 58 4.68 -10.34 -5.77
N SER A 59 3.91 -9.95 -6.78
CA SER A 59 2.49 -9.64 -6.61
C SER A 59 1.68 -10.84 -6.12
N ASP A 60 1.98 -12.04 -6.58
CA ASP A 60 1.20 -13.24 -6.25
C ASP A 60 1.39 -13.61 -4.78
N ILE A 61 2.64 -13.55 -4.30
CA ILE A 61 2.97 -13.75 -2.88
C ILE A 61 2.32 -12.66 -2.01
N LEU A 62 2.32 -11.40 -2.47
CA LEU A 62 1.70 -10.30 -1.72
C LEU A 62 0.18 -10.49 -1.60
N ILE A 63 -0.49 -10.92 -2.67
CA ILE A 63 -1.93 -11.23 -2.69
C ILE A 63 -2.25 -12.39 -1.75
N GLU A 64 -1.42 -13.43 -1.71
CA GLU A 64 -1.61 -14.57 -0.79
C GLU A 64 -1.42 -14.16 0.67
N LYS A 65 -0.38 -13.38 0.97
CA LYS A 65 -0.05 -12.94 2.32
C LYS A 65 -1.07 -11.95 2.88
N ILE A 66 -1.51 -10.98 2.07
CA ILE A 66 -2.46 -9.94 2.46
C ILE A 66 -3.86 -10.35 1.97
N ASN A 67 -4.43 -11.36 2.63
CA ASN A 67 -5.74 -11.90 2.27
C ASN A 67 -6.91 -10.97 2.65
N ASP A 68 -6.67 -9.96 3.48
CA ASP A 68 -7.63 -8.90 3.76
C ASP A 68 -7.65 -7.91 2.60
N ARG A 69 -8.79 -7.83 1.94
CA ARG A 69 -8.98 -7.05 0.72
C ARG A 69 -8.76 -5.56 0.94
N ASP A 70 -9.30 -5.00 2.02
CA ASP A 70 -9.27 -3.56 2.28
C ASP A 70 -7.83 -3.11 2.55
N LEU A 71 -7.05 -3.97 3.21
CA LEU A 71 -5.62 -3.78 3.41
C LEU A 71 -4.81 -3.97 2.13
N LEU A 72 -5.13 -5.00 1.33
CA LEU A 72 -4.49 -5.22 0.04
C LEU A 72 -4.69 -4.02 -0.89
N GLU A 73 -5.86 -3.38 -0.85
CA GLU A 73 -6.16 -2.17 -1.62
C GLU A 73 -5.30 -0.95 -1.22
N GLN A 74 -4.77 -0.91 0.01
CA GLN A 74 -3.84 0.15 0.40
C GLN A 74 -2.41 -0.10 -0.08
N TYR A 75 -2.02 -1.35 -0.30
CA TYR A 75 -0.63 -1.71 -0.62
C TYR A 75 -0.11 -1.09 -1.94
N PRO A 76 -0.86 -1.12 -3.07
CA PRO A 76 -0.46 -0.44 -4.30
C PRO A 76 -0.25 1.07 -4.13
N LYS A 77 -1.05 1.72 -3.28
CA LYS A 77 -0.90 3.16 -2.98
C LYS A 77 0.43 3.44 -2.30
N LEU A 78 0.82 2.59 -1.33
CA LEU A 78 2.11 2.71 -0.65
C LEU A 78 3.29 2.45 -1.59
N LEU A 79 3.19 1.47 -2.49
CA LEU A 79 4.20 1.22 -3.52
C LEU A 79 4.38 2.44 -4.45
N MET A 80 3.28 3.04 -4.86
CA MET A 80 3.28 4.25 -5.68
C MET A 80 3.88 5.46 -4.96
N MET A 81 3.59 5.63 -3.66
CA MET A 81 4.22 6.66 -2.83
C MET A 81 5.72 6.42 -2.64
N ARG A 82 6.15 5.16 -2.48
CA ARG A 82 7.57 4.81 -2.40
C ARG A 82 8.31 5.19 -3.68
N TYR A 83 7.69 4.92 -4.83
CA TYR A 83 8.20 5.37 -6.12
C TYR A 83 8.32 6.90 -6.20
N ASP A 84 7.31 7.65 -5.74
CA ASP A 84 7.35 9.12 -5.74
C ASP A 84 8.45 9.71 -4.85
N LEU A 85 8.72 9.08 -3.72
CA LEU A 85 9.72 9.53 -2.76
C LEU A 85 11.12 9.00 -3.05
N SER A 86 11.24 7.97 -3.89
CA SER A 86 12.51 7.41 -4.33
C SER A 86 13.20 8.31 -5.34
N GLU A 87 14.52 8.45 -5.21
CA GLU A 87 15.36 9.14 -6.19
C GLU A 87 15.62 8.26 -7.41
N GLU A 88 15.77 6.95 -7.22
CA GLU A 88 16.12 5.98 -8.27
C GLU A 88 14.95 5.66 -9.22
N LYS A 89 13.72 6.02 -8.85
CA LYS A 89 12.50 5.78 -9.65
C LYS A 89 12.40 4.36 -10.23
N SER A 90 12.71 3.34 -9.42
CA SER A 90 12.63 1.95 -9.84
C SER A 90 11.19 1.55 -10.21
N LYS A 91 10.99 1.08 -11.45
CA LYS A 91 9.67 0.66 -11.97
C LYS A 91 9.16 -0.65 -11.33
N THR A 92 9.98 -1.38 -10.57
CA THR A 92 9.58 -2.63 -9.90
C THR A 92 8.38 -2.45 -8.98
N ASP A 93 8.32 -1.34 -8.25
CA ASP A 93 7.19 -1.04 -7.37
C ASP A 93 5.91 -0.73 -8.15
N LEU A 94 6.04 -0.04 -9.28
CA LEU A 94 4.91 0.26 -10.16
C LEU A 94 4.34 -1.01 -10.81
N HIS A 95 5.19 -1.91 -11.29
CA HIS A 95 4.74 -3.18 -11.83
C HIS A 95 4.01 -4.04 -10.78
N ARG A 96 4.52 -4.10 -9.56
CA ARG A 96 3.84 -4.79 -8.46
C ARG A 96 2.51 -4.13 -8.10
N ALA A 97 2.49 -2.80 -8.02
CA ALA A 97 1.26 -2.05 -7.77
C ALA A 97 0.20 -2.31 -8.86
N LEU A 98 0.62 -2.34 -10.13
CA LEU A 98 -0.24 -2.62 -11.28
C LEU A 98 -0.84 -4.03 -11.20
N ALA A 99 -0.01 -5.05 -10.96
CA ALA A 99 -0.49 -6.43 -10.88
C ALA A 99 -1.51 -6.62 -9.75
N VAL A 100 -1.28 -6.01 -8.58
CA VAL A 100 -2.21 -6.09 -7.45
C VAL A 100 -3.51 -5.33 -7.75
N ILE A 101 -3.46 -4.14 -8.37
CA ILE A 101 -4.70 -3.39 -8.68
C ILE A 101 -5.54 -4.09 -9.74
N GLU A 102 -4.90 -4.71 -10.74
CA GLU A 102 -5.59 -5.50 -11.77
C GLU A 102 -6.20 -6.77 -11.17
N TYR A 103 -5.50 -7.44 -10.25
CA TYR A 103 -6.10 -8.53 -9.48
C TYR A 103 -7.34 -8.08 -8.73
N LEU A 104 -7.29 -6.95 -8.01
CA LEU A 104 -8.43 -6.43 -7.27
C LEU A 104 -9.60 -6.06 -8.20
N GLN A 105 -9.33 -5.49 -9.38
CA GLN A 105 -10.37 -5.17 -10.38
C GLN A 105 -11.01 -6.42 -11.00
N ASN A 106 -10.22 -7.48 -11.22
CA ASN A 106 -10.71 -8.71 -11.82
C ASN A 106 -11.46 -9.62 -10.83
N THR A 107 -11.17 -9.49 -9.54
CA THR A 107 -11.78 -10.31 -8.48
C THR A 107 -12.89 -9.60 -7.70
N ASP A 108 -12.97 -8.26 -7.75
CA ASP A 108 -14.14 -7.52 -7.27
C ASP A 108 -15.22 -7.38 -8.34
N VAL A 109 -16.45 -7.66 -7.95
CA VAL A 109 -17.62 -7.24 -8.73
C VAL A 109 -18.05 -5.82 -8.40
N THR A 110 -17.52 -5.23 -7.32
CA THR A 110 -17.80 -3.86 -6.91
C THR A 110 -16.94 -2.89 -7.70
N TYR A 111 -17.59 -2.05 -8.48
CA TYR A 111 -16.91 -0.96 -9.18
C TYR A 111 -16.26 0.00 -8.18
N SER A 112 -15.00 0.35 -8.43
CA SER A 112 -14.26 1.35 -7.67
C SER A 112 -13.55 2.31 -8.61
N TRP A 113 -14.00 3.57 -8.60
CA TRP A 113 -13.35 4.64 -9.36
C TRP A 113 -11.89 4.83 -8.93
N ASP A 114 -11.62 4.74 -7.63
CA ASP A 114 -10.28 4.91 -7.07
C ASP A 114 -9.30 3.88 -7.64
N ARG A 115 -9.76 2.63 -7.87
CA ARG A 115 -8.92 1.61 -8.51
C ARG A 115 -8.63 1.91 -9.97
N VAL A 116 -9.62 2.46 -10.69
CA VAL A 116 -9.45 2.86 -12.10
C VAL A 116 -8.43 3.99 -12.18
N VAL A 117 -8.61 5.06 -11.39
CA VAL A 117 -7.67 6.20 -11.36
C VAL A 117 -6.26 5.73 -10.98
N LEU A 118 -6.14 4.92 -9.92
CA LEU A 118 -4.85 4.42 -9.48
C LEU A 118 -4.14 3.59 -10.56
N ARG A 119 -4.88 2.73 -11.26
CA ARG A 119 -4.33 1.94 -12.37
C ARG A 119 -3.80 2.85 -13.49
N GLU A 120 -4.58 3.83 -13.92
CA GLU A 120 -4.17 4.77 -14.97
C GLU A 120 -2.97 5.62 -14.54
N ASP A 121 -2.93 6.08 -13.29
CA ASP A 121 -1.77 6.82 -12.76
C ASP A 121 -0.49 5.97 -12.76
N ILE A 122 -0.59 4.69 -12.42
CA ILE A 122 0.54 3.75 -12.47
C ILE A 122 1.01 3.56 -13.92
N LEU A 123 0.09 3.35 -14.86
CA LEU A 123 0.41 3.19 -16.29
C LEU A 123 1.10 4.43 -16.85
N HIS A 124 0.54 5.63 -16.58
CA HIS A 124 1.17 6.88 -16.98
C HIS A 124 2.61 7.03 -16.46
N ARG A 125 2.90 6.58 -15.23
CA ARG A 125 4.25 6.66 -14.66
C ARG A 125 5.21 5.62 -15.24
N LEU A 126 4.70 4.46 -15.63
CA LEU A 126 5.47 3.44 -16.34
C LEU A 126 5.89 3.96 -17.73
N ASP A 127 4.99 4.69 -18.39
CA ASP A 127 5.19 5.25 -19.74
C ASP A 127 6.07 6.51 -19.76
N ASN A 128 5.94 7.41 -18.77
CA ASN A 128 6.56 8.75 -18.79
C ASN A 128 8.06 8.83 -18.39
N ASN A 129 8.76 7.71 -18.23
CA ASN A 129 10.16 7.68 -17.78
C ASN A 129 11.07 6.87 -18.73
N ASP A 130 11.05 7.25 -20.01
CA ASP A 130 12.06 6.92 -21.03
C ASP A 130 12.90 8.16 -21.38
#